data_AF-A0A6G2DBP7-F1
#
_entry.id   AF-A0A6G2DBP7-F1
#
_cell.length_a   1.000
_cell.length_b   1.000
_cell.length_c   1.000
_cell.angle_alpha   90.00
_cell.angle_beta   90.00
_cell.angle_gamma   90.00
#
_symmetry.space_group_name_H-M   'P 1'
#
loop_
_entity.id
_entity.type
_entity.pdbx_description
1 polymer ?
#
loop_
_entity_poly.entity_id
_entity_poly.type
_entity_poly.pdbx_seq_one_letter_code
_entity_poly.pdbx_strand_id
1 'polypeptide(L)'
;MIDGKRLLFSLTIVSYALTLVSGFVYLFNNNNVSLLSTLLFLLVSSLIACWNDIKYYLIHFIFYLTIFVFLVSRPTIDYFRDGALDTYHPIAYRFAFIVVMISILGLTTGGILARYFIARKKIKVANIGNSLKEVYIKRLRFVSLGVFLLTYPFYFIRLFERLLYRLQTSYYAYYANFESKLPYFTYILSTFTVYAMCMYLATKPKKLQATAVLVSFIAANTIHLAIGTRNPFILSIL
;
A
#
# COMPACT_ATOMS: atom_id res chain seq x y z
N MET A 1 -27.98 -28.62 5.53
CA MET A 1 -27.45 -27.41 4.87
C MET A 1 -26.27 -26.92 5.70
N ILE A 2 -25.04 -27.10 5.21
CA ILE A 2 -23.83 -26.66 5.93
C ILE A 2 -23.77 -25.14 5.82
N ASP A 3 -23.86 -24.48 6.96
CA ASP A 3 -23.85 -23.03 7.10
C ASP A 3 -22.45 -22.51 6.69
N GLY A 4 -22.35 -21.82 5.53
CA GLY A 4 -21.06 -21.50 4.90
C GLY A 4 -20.09 -20.72 5.78
N LYS A 5 -20.61 -19.93 6.74
CA LYS A 5 -19.80 -19.25 7.75
C LYS A 5 -19.14 -20.19 8.76
N ARG A 6 -19.83 -21.27 9.15
CA ARG A 6 -19.26 -22.28 10.07
C ARG A 6 -18.16 -23.09 9.38
N LEU A 7 -18.32 -23.35 8.07
CA LEU A 7 -17.30 -24.03 7.28
C LEU A 7 -16.04 -23.16 7.13
N LEU A 8 -16.19 -21.87 6.80
CA LEU A 8 -15.05 -20.93 6.72
C LEU A 8 -14.36 -20.77 8.07
N PHE A 9 -15.11 -20.70 9.18
CA PHE A 9 -14.54 -20.65 10.52
C PHE A 9 -13.76 -21.93 10.87
N SER A 10 -14.31 -23.10 10.55
CA SER A 10 -13.57 -24.37 10.70
C SER A 10 -12.29 -24.39 9.87
N LEU A 11 -12.36 -23.93 8.61
CA LEU A 11 -11.20 -23.80 7.72
C LEU A 11 -10.11 -22.89 8.31
N THR A 12 -10.49 -21.76 8.92
CA THR A 12 -9.53 -20.87 9.57
C THR A 12 -8.78 -21.55 10.71
N ILE A 13 -9.49 -22.29 11.58
CA ILE A 13 -8.87 -23.00 12.72
C ILE A 13 -7.90 -24.06 12.21
N VAL A 14 -8.32 -24.87 11.24
CA VAL A 14 -7.47 -25.90 10.64
C VAL A 14 -6.23 -25.28 10.00
N SER A 15 -6.38 -24.15 9.30
CA SER A 15 -5.23 -23.47 8.68
C SER A 15 -4.22 -22.99 9.72
N TYR A 16 -4.65 -22.36 10.83
CA TYR A 16 -3.75 -21.93 11.88
C TYR A 16 -3.10 -23.12 12.61
N ALA A 17 -3.82 -24.22 12.80
CA ALA A 17 -3.21 -25.45 13.34
C ALA A 17 -2.08 -25.95 12.43
N LEU A 18 -2.28 -25.94 11.11
CA LEU A 18 -1.24 -26.31 10.14
C LEU A 18 -0.04 -25.35 10.20
N THR A 19 -0.26 -24.05 10.38
CA THR A 19 0.83 -23.07 10.55
C THR A 19 1.70 -23.39 11.76
N LEU A 20 1.08 -23.74 12.89
CA LEU A 20 1.80 -24.10 14.11
C LEU A 20 2.63 -25.37 13.91
N VAL A 21 2.05 -26.40 13.29
CA VAL A 21 2.77 -27.64 12.97
C VAL A 21 3.98 -27.34 12.09
N SER A 22 3.81 -26.54 11.04
CA SER A 22 4.94 -26.14 10.18
C SER A 22 6.01 -25.36 10.95
N GLY A 23 5.60 -24.54 11.93
CA GLY A 23 6.50 -23.76 12.78
C GLY A 23 7.35 -24.66 13.67
N PHE A 24 6.74 -25.70 14.25
CA PHE A 24 7.48 -26.72 15.00
C PHE A 24 8.49 -27.46 14.11
N VAL A 25 8.11 -27.83 12.88
CA VAL A 25 9.04 -28.47 11.92
C VAL A 25 10.24 -27.57 11.61
N TYR A 26 10.04 -26.26 11.49
CA TYR A 26 11.14 -25.30 11.30
C TYR A 26 12.12 -25.31 12.47
N LEU A 27 11.64 -25.37 13.72
CA LEU A 27 12.51 -25.39 14.90
C LEU A 27 13.47 -26.60 14.93
N PHE A 28 13.05 -27.75 14.37
CA PHE A 28 13.89 -28.95 14.32
C PHE A 28 14.84 -28.99 13.12
N ASN A 29 14.43 -28.46 11.95
CA ASN A 29 15.21 -28.60 10.71
C ASN A 29 16.10 -27.37 10.42
N ASN A 30 15.78 -26.20 11.00
CA ASN A 30 16.48 -24.92 10.85
C ASN A 30 16.79 -24.52 9.38
N ASN A 31 15.98 -25.02 8.44
CA ASN A 31 16.15 -24.82 7.01
C ASN A 31 15.34 -23.58 6.54
N ASN A 32 15.88 -22.83 5.58
CA ASN A 32 15.20 -21.65 5.03
C ASN A 32 13.93 -22.00 4.26
N VAL A 33 13.88 -23.19 3.66
CA VAL A 33 12.69 -23.68 2.93
C VAL A 33 11.52 -23.92 3.89
N SER A 34 11.77 -24.51 5.07
CA SER A 34 10.72 -24.69 6.08
C SER A 34 10.28 -23.35 6.71
N LEU A 35 11.17 -22.35 6.72
CA LEU A 35 10.81 -20.99 7.13
C LEU A 35 9.94 -20.27 6.08
N LEU A 36 10.17 -20.51 4.79
CA LEU A 36 9.31 -19.97 3.73
C LEU A 36 7.93 -20.63 3.75
N SER A 37 7.86 -21.96 3.94
CA SER A 37 6.57 -22.67 3.98
C SER A 37 5.71 -22.25 5.17
N THR A 38 6.31 -22.09 6.35
CA THR A 38 5.64 -21.52 7.53
C THR A 38 5.10 -20.13 7.28
N LEU A 39 5.86 -19.26 6.62
CA LEU A 39 5.44 -17.92 6.27
C LEU A 39 4.25 -17.92 5.31
N LEU A 40 4.30 -18.77 4.27
CA LEU A 40 3.21 -18.90 3.30
C LEU A 40 1.94 -19.43 3.96
N PHE A 41 2.05 -20.45 4.81
CA PHE A 41 0.89 -20.94 5.56
C PHE A 41 0.32 -19.84 6.46
N LEU A 42 1.15 -19.07 7.17
CA LEU A 42 0.70 -17.98 8.04
C LEU A 42 -0.06 -16.91 7.24
N LEU A 43 0.46 -16.58 6.06
CA LEU A 43 -0.16 -15.62 5.15
C LEU A 43 -1.52 -16.13 4.66
N VAL A 44 -1.61 -17.39 4.21
CA VAL A 44 -2.87 -18.00 3.79
C VAL A 44 -3.88 -18.05 4.93
N SER A 45 -3.47 -18.45 6.15
CA SER A 45 -4.33 -18.44 7.34
C SER A 45 -4.87 -17.04 7.66
N SER A 46 -4.03 -16.01 7.56
CA SER A 46 -4.44 -14.63 7.79
C SER A 46 -5.43 -14.10 6.72
N LEU A 47 -5.29 -14.53 5.47
CA LEU A 47 -6.23 -14.20 4.39
C LEU A 47 -7.59 -14.86 4.59
N ILE A 48 -7.61 -16.16 4.92
CA ILE A 48 -8.87 -16.88 5.21
C ILE A 48 -9.55 -16.27 6.44
N ALA A 49 -8.78 -15.88 7.47
CA ALA A 49 -9.32 -15.21 8.66
C ALA A 49 -10.00 -13.88 8.33
N CYS A 50 -9.43 -13.08 7.42
CA CYS A 50 -10.06 -11.85 6.94
C CYS A 50 -11.33 -12.12 6.14
N TRP A 51 -11.40 -13.24 5.41
CA TRP A 51 -12.54 -13.60 4.59
C TRP A 51 -13.82 -13.86 5.41
N ASN A 52 -13.68 -14.37 6.64
CA ASN A 52 -14.83 -14.60 7.55
C ASN A 52 -15.66 -13.33 7.77
N ASP A 53 -15.01 -12.17 7.88
CA ASP A 53 -15.65 -10.86 8.11
C ASP A 53 -15.05 -9.79 7.18
N ILE A 54 -15.13 -10.03 5.86
CA ILE A 54 -14.46 -9.20 4.83
C ILE A 54 -14.79 -7.71 4.92
N LYS A 55 -16.02 -7.35 5.34
CA LYS A 55 -16.44 -5.94 5.48
C LYS A 55 -15.64 -5.19 6.54
N TYR A 56 -15.24 -5.85 7.62
CA TYR A 56 -14.46 -5.23 8.70
C TYR A 56 -12.96 -5.28 8.42
N TYR A 57 -12.49 -6.34 7.77
CA TYR A 57 -11.06 -6.58 7.54
C TYR A 57 -10.59 -6.27 6.11
N LEU A 58 -11.38 -5.55 5.29
CA LEU A 58 -11.02 -5.25 3.90
C LEU A 58 -9.63 -4.62 3.74
N ILE A 59 -9.31 -3.65 4.60
CA ILE A 59 -8.00 -2.97 4.56
C ILE A 59 -6.87 -3.95 4.93
N HIS A 60 -7.09 -4.80 5.94
CA HIS A 60 -6.11 -5.81 6.36
C HIS A 60 -5.91 -6.85 5.25
N PHE A 61 -6.99 -7.26 4.58
CA PHE A 61 -6.95 -8.18 3.44
C PHE A 61 -6.10 -7.64 2.28
N ILE A 62 -6.31 -6.38 1.89
CA ILE A 62 -5.50 -5.73 0.84
C ILE A 62 -4.03 -5.66 1.28
N PHE A 63 -3.77 -5.36 2.55
CA PHE A 63 -2.40 -5.28 3.07
C PHE A 63 -1.67 -6.64 3.00
N TYR A 64 -2.33 -7.74 3.39
CA TYR A 64 -1.75 -9.09 3.25
C TYR A 64 -1.45 -9.44 1.78
N LEU A 65 -2.30 -9.04 0.85
CA LEU A 65 -2.05 -9.22 -0.58
C LEU A 65 -0.82 -8.43 -1.03
N THR A 66 -0.66 -7.17 -0.57
CA THR A 66 0.53 -6.38 -0.90
C THR A 66 1.82 -6.96 -0.29
N ILE A 67 1.77 -7.48 0.93
CA ILE A 67 2.92 -8.19 1.54
C ILE A 67 3.32 -9.37 0.67
N PHE A 68 2.34 -10.17 0.23
CA PHE A 68 2.62 -11.29 -0.66
C PHE A 68 3.29 -10.83 -1.96
N VAL A 69 2.70 -9.87 -2.67
CA VAL A 69 3.19 -9.41 -3.97
C VAL A 69 4.58 -8.77 -3.88
N PHE A 70 4.84 -7.94 -2.87
CA PHE A 70 6.09 -7.16 -2.82
C PHE A 70 7.23 -7.81 -2.03
N LEU A 71 6.93 -8.62 -1.01
CA LEU A 71 7.96 -9.14 -0.09
C LEU A 71 8.19 -10.64 -0.23
N VAL A 72 7.15 -11.41 -0.61
CA VAL A 72 7.18 -12.88 -0.55
C VAL A 72 7.18 -13.53 -1.93
N SER A 73 6.68 -12.84 -2.95
CA SER A 73 6.49 -13.39 -4.30
C SER A 73 7.77 -13.94 -4.92
N ARG A 74 8.87 -13.17 -4.91
CA ARG A 74 10.15 -13.55 -5.50
C ARG A 74 10.76 -14.82 -4.87
N PRO A 75 10.98 -14.90 -3.54
CA PRO A 75 11.50 -16.14 -2.93
C PRO A 75 10.57 -17.34 -3.14
N THR A 76 9.26 -17.11 -3.26
CA THR A 76 8.30 -18.16 -3.58
C THR A 76 8.49 -18.69 -5.00
N ILE A 77 8.64 -17.80 -5.98
CA ILE A 77 8.88 -18.16 -7.39
C ILE A 77 10.22 -18.89 -7.54
N ASP A 78 11.28 -18.36 -6.93
CA ASP A 78 12.62 -18.96 -6.96
C ASP A 78 12.57 -20.40 -6.42
N TYR A 79 11.87 -20.63 -5.30
CA TYR A 79 11.67 -21.97 -4.74
C TYR A 79 10.90 -22.91 -5.68
N PHE A 80 9.82 -22.45 -6.31
CA PHE A 80 9.06 -23.29 -7.25
C PHE A 80 9.81 -23.59 -8.55
N ARG A 81 10.72 -22.71 -8.97
CA ARG A 81 11.48 -22.85 -10.22
C ARG A 81 12.70 -23.74 -10.05
N ASP A 82 13.53 -23.44 -9.07
CA ASP A 82 14.87 -24.01 -8.94
C ASP A 82 14.98 -24.99 -7.76
N GLY A 83 13.95 -25.09 -6.92
CA GLY A 83 13.92 -25.97 -5.74
C GLY A 83 14.85 -25.52 -4.60
N ALA A 84 15.57 -24.42 -4.79
CA ALA A 84 16.56 -23.87 -3.87
C ALA A 84 16.42 -22.35 -3.73
N LEU A 85 16.96 -21.80 -2.64
CA LEU A 85 16.93 -20.37 -2.31
C LEU A 85 18.34 -19.77 -2.42
N ASP A 86 18.89 -19.75 -3.64
CA ASP A 86 20.29 -19.41 -3.89
C ASP A 86 20.52 -17.96 -4.32
N THR A 87 19.46 -17.19 -4.55
CA THR A 87 19.54 -15.81 -5.06
C THR A 87 20.16 -14.83 -4.05
N TYR A 88 20.02 -15.09 -2.75
CA TYR A 88 20.54 -14.24 -1.67
C TYR A 88 21.21 -15.05 -0.56
N HIS A 89 22.03 -14.37 0.24
CA HIS A 89 22.70 -14.99 1.37
C HIS A 89 21.68 -15.59 2.36
N PRO A 90 21.86 -16.84 2.84
CA PRO A 90 20.87 -17.52 3.69
C PRO A 90 20.47 -16.78 4.97
N ILE A 91 21.36 -15.96 5.53
CA ILE A 91 21.12 -15.15 6.73
C ILE A 91 20.11 -14.03 6.43
N ALA A 92 20.21 -13.42 5.24
CA ALA A 92 19.31 -12.34 4.83
C ALA A 92 17.87 -12.86 4.65
N TYR A 93 17.70 -14.04 4.05
CA TYR A 93 16.39 -14.69 3.95
C TYR A 93 15.78 -14.96 5.33
N ARG A 94 16.56 -15.53 6.24
CA ARG A 94 16.09 -15.84 7.60
C ARG A 94 15.62 -14.58 8.33
N PHE A 95 16.41 -13.51 8.29
CA PHE A 95 16.04 -12.24 8.88
C PHE A 95 14.77 -11.66 8.25
N ALA A 96 14.71 -11.58 6.92
CA ALA A 96 13.58 -11.02 6.20
C ALA A 96 12.27 -11.78 6.49
N PHE A 97 12.30 -13.11 6.45
CA PHE A 97 11.10 -13.93 6.71
C PHE A 97 10.59 -13.77 8.15
N ILE A 98 11.48 -13.72 9.14
CA ILE A 98 11.08 -13.50 10.55
C ILE A 98 10.42 -12.14 10.73
N VAL A 99 11.00 -11.06 10.16
CA VAL A 99 10.44 -9.71 10.27
C VAL A 99 9.05 -9.63 9.60
N VAL A 100 8.88 -10.29 8.45
CA VAL A 100 7.58 -10.36 7.77
C VAL A 100 6.56 -11.16 8.60
N MET A 101 6.96 -12.28 9.21
CA MET A 101 6.08 -13.02 10.12
C MET A 101 5.61 -12.18 11.32
N ILE A 102 6.53 -11.46 11.97
CA ILE A 102 6.21 -10.56 13.08
C ILE A 102 5.23 -9.49 12.63
N SER A 103 5.40 -8.95 11.43
CA SER A 103 4.50 -7.95 10.85
C SER A 103 3.09 -8.49 10.62
N ILE A 104 2.96 -9.71 10.09
CA ILE A 104 1.66 -10.40 9.89
C ILE A 104 0.98 -10.67 11.25
N LEU A 105 1.73 -11.12 12.25
CA LEU A 105 1.20 -11.33 13.60
C LEU A 105 0.76 -10.01 14.25
N GLY A 106 1.53 -8.93 14.09
CA GLY A 106 1.15 -7.60 14.57
C GLY A 106 -0.13 -7.10 13.92
N LEU A 107 -0.30 -7.30 12.60
CA LEU A 107 -1.50 -6.88 11.89
C LEU A 107 -2.74 -7.68 12.30
N THR A 108 -2.61 -9.01 12.43
CA THR A 108 -3.71 -9.89 12.86
C THR A 108 -4.17 -9.56 14.29
N THR A 109 -3.23 -9.44 15.23
CA THR A 109 -3.53 -9.09 16.63
C THR A 109 -4.10 -7.68 16.75
N GLY A 110 -3.55 -6.71 16.03
CA GLY A 110 -4.08 -5.34 15.96
C GLY A 110 -5.51 -5.29 15.44
N GLY A 111 -5.83 -6.06 14.39
CA GLY A 111 -7.19 -6.17 13.86
C GLY A 111 -8.19 -6.74 14.87
N ILE A 112 -7.81 -7.80 15.59
CA ILE A 112 -8.65 -8.42 16.63
C ILE A 112 -8.87 -7.44 17.80
N LEU A 113 -7.81 -6.77 18.26
CA LEU A 113 -7.89 -5.76 19.32
C LEU A 113 -8.81 -4.60 18.91
N ALA A 114 -8.65 -4.07 17.70
CA ALA A 114 -9.50 -3.00 17.19
C ALA A 114 -10.98 -3.40 17.17
N ARG A 115 -11.30 -4.61 16.69
CA ARG A 115 -12.67 -5.14 16.72
C ARG A 115 -13.20 -5.24 18.16
N TYR A 116 -12.39 -5.75 19.08
CA TYR A 116 -12.76 -5.87 20.49
C TYR A 116 -13.06 -4.50 21.11
N PHE A 117 -12.21 -3.49 20.90
CA PHE A 117 -12.43 -2.14 21.41
C PHE A 117 -13.65 -1.45 20.80
N ILE A 118 -13.88 -1.60 19.49
CA ILE A 118 -15.06 -1.04 18.80
C ILE A 118 -16.35 -1.67 19.33
N ALA A 119 -16.37 -3.00 19.48
CA ALA A 119 -17.51 -3.73 20.05
C ALA A 119 -17.79 -3.31 21.50
N ARG A 120 -16.75 -3.12 22.31
CA ARG A 120 -16.85 -2.73 23.72
C ARG A 120 -17.32 -1.28 23.90
N LYS A 121 -16.87 -0.35 23.06
CA LYS A 121 -17.22 1.07 23.19
C LYS A 121 -18.65 1.41 22.73
N LYS A 122 -19.44 0.46 22.20
CA LYS A 122 -20.76 0.72 21.58
C LYS A 122 -20.75 2.05 20.83
N ILE A 123 -19.74 2.28 19.99
CA ILE A 123 -19.67 3.50 19.19
C ILE A 123 -20.86 3.39 18.23
N LYS A 124 -21.99 3.95 18.64
CA LYS A 124 -23.10 4.22 17.73
C LYS A 124 -22.46 5.16 16.72
N VAL A 125 -22.16 4.63 15.54
CA VAL A 125 -21.89 5.46 14.37
C VAL A 125 -23.09 6.37 14.29
N ALA A 126 -22.91 7.64 14.69
CA ALA A 126 -23.99 8.60 14.65
C ALA A 126 -24.50 8.56 13.21
N ASN A 127 -25.80 8.33 13.04
CA ASN A 127 -26.41 8.45 11.72
C ASN A 127 -26.32 9.94 11.38
N ILE A 128 -25.18 10.35 10.80
CA ILE A 128 -24.93 11.72 10.39
C ILE A 128 -26.00 12.00 9.35
N GLY A 129 -27.03 12.76 9.73
CA GLY A 129 -28.12 13.12 8.84
C GLY A 129 -27.57 13.66 7.52
N ASN A 130 -28.29 13.42 6.42
CA ASN A 130 -27.82 13.78 5.07
C ASN A 130 -27.34 15.24 4.97
N SER A 131 -27.94 16.17 5.73
CA SER A 131 -27.53 17.58 5.81
C SER A 131 -26.13 17.78 6.38
N LEU A 132 -25.76 17.09 7.46
CA LEU A 132 -24.42 17.18 8.06
C LEU A 132 -23.34 16.56 7.15
N LYS A 133 -23.71 15.51 6.41
CA LYS A 133 -22.83 14.87 5.42
C LYS A 133 -22.51 15.83 4.27
N GLU A 134 -23.49 16.58 3.78
CA GLU A 134 -23.26 17.59 2.74
C GLU A 134 -22.35 18.73 3.22
N VAL A 135 -22.57 19.23 4.44
CA VAL A 135 -21.69 20.26 5.04
C VAL A 135 -20.27 19.74 5.20
N TYR A 136 -20.11 18.49 5.67
CA TYR A 136 -18.81 17.86 5.82
C TYR A 136 -18.09 17.70 4.47
N ILE A 137 -18.78 17.21 3.43
CA ILE A 137 -18.22 17.08 2.08
C ILE A 137 -17.81 18.45 1.53
N LYS A 138 -18.61 19.50 1.77
CA LYS A 138 -18.29 20.86 1.33
C LYS A 138 -17.02 21.41 2.02
N ARG A 139 -16.87 21.19 3.33
CA ARG A 139 -15.66 21.57 4.07
C ARG A 139 -14.45 20.76 3.62
N LEU A 140 -14.60 19.44 3.47
CA LEU A 140 -13.54 18.56 2.98
C LEU A 140 -13.05 18.96 1.59
N ARG A 141 -13.97 19.35 0.70
CA ARG A 141 -13.65 19.87 -0.64
C ARG A 141 -12.82 21.15 -0.57
N PHE A 142 -13.18 22.08 0.32
CA PHE A 142 -12.44 23.33 0.49
C PHE A 142 -11.03 23.08 1.02
N VAL A 143 -10.90 22.23 2.04
CA VAL A 143 -9.61 21.89 2.64
C VAL A 143 -8.72 21.15 1.64
N SER A 144 -9.24 20.13 0.95
CA SER A 144 -8.47 19.37 -0.05
C SER A 144 -8.00 20.24 -1.22
N LEU A 145 -8.83 21.17 -1.69
CA LEU A 145 -8.42 22.15 -2.71
C LEU A 145 -7.31 23.07 -2.19
N GLY A 146 -7.44 23.57 -0.95
CA GLY A 146 -6.41 24.40 -0.33
C GLY A 146 -5.07 23.68 -0.20
N VAL A 147 -5.09 22.43 0.25
CA VAL A 147 -3.87 21.59 0.34
C VAL A 147 -3.29 21.34 -1.04
N PHE A 148 -4.12 21.06 -2.05
CA PHE A 148 -3.65 20.88 -3.43
C PHE A 148 -2.94 22.14 -3.95
N LEU A 149 -3.56 23.32 -3.81
CA LEU A 149 -2.97 24.58 -4.27
C LEU A 149 -1.66 24.92 -3.53
N LEU A 150 -1.57 24.59 -2.24
CA LEU A 150 -0.35 24.81 -1.45
C LEU A 150 0.78 23.87 -1.88
N THR A 151 0.45 22.60 -2.13
CA THR A 151 1.45 21.56 -2.44
C THR A 151 1.87 21.54 -3.91
N TYR A 152 1.01 22.02 -4.82
CA TYR A 152 1.23 22.00 -6.28
C TYR A 152 2.52 22.72 -6.73
N PRO A 153 2.86 23.93 -6.24
CA PRO A 153 4.12 24.60 -6.60
C PRO A 153 5.36 23.77 -6.25
N PHE A 154 5.37 23.10 -5.10
CA PHE A 154 6.50 22.24 -4.70
C PHE A 154 6.66 21.03 -5.62
N TYR A 155 5.54 20.45 -6.06
CA TYR A 155 5.57 19.38 -7.05
C TYR A 155 6.10 19.89 -8.40
N PHE A 156 5.65 21.04 -8.87
CA PHE A 156 6.12 21.64 -10.11
C PHE A 156 7.62 21.99 -10.07
N ILE A 157 8.09 22.63 -8.99
CA ILE A 157 9.51 23.00 -8.80
C ILE A 157 10.40 21.76 -8.85
N ARG A 158 9.98 20.66 -8.21
CA ARG A 158 10.73 19.40 -8.22
C ARG A 158 10.82 18.78 -9.61
N LEU A 159 9.76 18.86 -10.41
CA LEU A 159 9.81 18.42 -11.81
C LEU A 159 10.70 19.34 -12.66
N PHE A 160 10.65 20.63 -12.41
CA PHE A 160 11.47 21.61 -13.10
C PHE A 160 12.97 21.44 -12.80
N GLU A 161 13.35 21.14 -11.55
CA GLU A 161 14.74 20.81 -11.18
C GLU A 161 15.26 19.61 -11.98
N ARG A 162 14.46 18.54 -12.07
CA ARG A 162 14.81 17.35 -12.86
C ARG A 162 14.97 17.67 -14.34
N LEU A 163 14.12 18.54 -14.87
CA LEU A 163 14.22 19.01 -16.25
C LEU A 163 15.52 19.80 -16.47
N LEU A 164 15.84 20.75 -15.61
CA LEU A 164 17.07 21.54 -15.71
C LEU A 164 18.32 20.66 -15.66
N TYR A 165 18.37 19.70 -14.72
CA TYR A 165 19.49 18.77 -14.63
C TYR A 165 19.61 17.92 -15.91
N ARG A 166 18.50 17.43 -16.46
CA ARG A 166 18.47 16.68 -17.72
C ARG A 166 18.89 17.53 -18.92
N LEU A 167 18.58 18.83 -18.94
CA LEU A 167 19.04 19.72 -20.01
C LEU A 167 20.54 19.99 -19.95
N GLN A 168 21.14 19.93 -18.76
CA GLN A 168 22.56 20.19 -18.54
C GLN A 168 23.44 18.93 -18.63
N THR A 169 22.85 17.73 -18.56
CA THR A 169 23.59 16.45 -18.49
C THR A 169 23.09 15.44 -19.52
N SER A 170 23.90 14.43 -19.83
CA SER A 170 23.47 13.34 -20.71
C SER A 170 22.38 12.50 -20.03
N TYR A 171 21.52 11.85 -20.83
CA TYR A 171 20.43 11.00 -20.33
C TYR A 171 20.94 9.95 -19.32
N TYR A 172 22.08 9.32 -19.60
CA TYR A 172 22.68 8.33 -18.69
C TYR A 172 23.16 8.95 -17.37
N ALA A 173 23.74 10.15 -17.42
CA ALA A 173 24.18 10.87 -16.21
C ALA A 173 23.00 11.32 -15.34
N TYR A 174 21.82 11.58 -15.93
CA TYR A 174 20.59 11.82 -15.17
C TYR A 174 20.15 10.59 -14.36
N TYR A 175 20.15 9.39 -14.95
CA TYR A 175 19.75 8.20 -14.18
C TYR A 175 20.80 7.72 -13.18
N ALA A 176 22.08 7.97 -13.45
CA ALA A 176 23.17 7.52 -12.58
C ALA A 176 23.47 8.48 -11.42
N ASN A 177 23.44 9.80 -11.66
CA ASN A 177 24.04 10.79 -10.76
C ASN A 177 23.06 11.90 -10.31
N PHE A 178 21.76 11.81 -10.64
CA PHE A 178 20.82 12.84 -10.20
C PHE A 178 20.60 12.77 -8.69
N GLU A 179 21.12 13.78 -7.99
CA GLU A 179 20.76 14.09 -6.61
C GLU A 179 20.01 15.43 -6.58
N SER A 180 18.86 15.44 -5.89
CA SER A 180 18.06 16.66 -5.73
C SER A 180 18.75 17.59 -4.74
N LYS A 181 18.93 18.85 -5.13
CA LYS A 181 19.50 19.91 -4.30
C LYS A 181 18.43 20.62 -3.46
N LEU A 182 17.15 20.29 -3.68
CA LEU A 182 16.03 20.85 -2.92
C LEU A 182 15.98 20.28 -1.50
N PRO A 183 15.60 21.10 -0.50
CA PRO A 183 15.48 20.64 0.89
C PRO A 183 14.38 19.57 1.01
N TYR A 184 14.61 18.56 1.87
CA TYR A 184 13.77 17.36 1.97
C TYR A 184 12.26 17.65 2.19
N PHE A 185 11.90 18.75 2.87
CA PHE A 185 10.50 19.12 3.07
C PHE A 185 9.74 19.32 1.74
N THR A 186 10.42 19.75 0.67
CA THR A 186 9.82 19.93 -0.66
C THR A 186 9.38 18.59 -1.26
N TYR A 187 10.12 17.51 -0.99
CA TYR A 187 9.76 16.17 -1.39
C TYR A 187 8.48 15.70 -0.68
N ILE A 188 8.41 15.89 0.63
CA ILE A 188 7.24 15.51 1.45
C ILE A 188 6.00 16.26 0.96
N LEU A 189 6.07 17.58 0.79
CA LEU A 189 4.93 18.37 0.31
C LEU A 189 4.54 17.99 -1.12
N SER A 190 5.53 17.72 -1.98
CA SER A 190 5.30 17.28 -3.35
C SER A 190 4.52 15.96 -3.43
N THR A 191 4.81 14.97 -2.57
CA THR A 191 4.08 13.69 -2.59
C THR A 191 2.62 13.84 -2.13
N PHE A 192 2.33 14.81 -1.26
CA PHE A 192 0.96 15.10 -0.82
C PHE A 192 0.03 15.63 -1.93
N THR A 193 0.57 16.18 -3.02
CA THR A 193 -0.25 16.71 -4.14
C THR A 193 -1.22 15.69 -4.73
N VAL A 194 -0.73 14.48 -5.02
CA VAL A 194 -1.53 13.41 -5.63
C VAL A 194 -2.63 12.96 -4.67
N TYR A 195 -2.32 12.79 -3.38
CA TYR A 195 -3.32 12.43 -2.38
C TYR A 195 -4.37 13.52 -2.21
N ALA A 196 -3.97 14.79 -2.17
CA ALA A 196 -4.90 15.92 -2.06
C ALA A 196 -5.81 16.03 -3.29
N MET A 197 -5.26 15.80 -4.50
CA MET A 197 -6.02 15.75 -5.74
C MET A 197 -7.07 14.62 -5.71
N CYS A 198 -6.66 13.39 -5.40
CA CYS A 198 -7.58 12.25 -5.32
C CYS A 198 -8.69 12.49 -4.29
N MET A 199 -8.35 13.02 -3.12
CA MET A 199 -9.33 13.37 -2.08
C MET A 199 -10.30 14.46 -2.55
N TYR A 200 -9.81 15.48 -3.25
CA TYR A 200 -10.65 16.54 -3.82
C TYR A 200 -11.63 15.98 -4.86
N LEU A 201 -11.15 15.15 -5.79
CA LEU A 201 -11.98 14.52 -6.82
C LEU A 201 -13.03 13.58 -6.22
N ALA A 202 -12.70 12.85 -5.14
CA ALA A 202 -13.63 11.99 -4.42
C ALA A 202 -14.84 12.77 -3.84
N THR A 203 -14.71 14.09 -3.60
CA THR A 203 -15.82 14.93 -3.15
C THR A 203 -16.82 15.32 -4.25
N LYS A 204 -16.63 14.84 -5.49
CA LYS A 204 -17.44 15.18 -6.69
C LYS A 204 -17.67 16.69 -6.84
N PRO A 205 -16.61 17.49 -7.07
CA PRO A 205 -16.73 18.92 -7.31
C PRO A 205 -17.44 19.22 -8.65
N LYS A 206 -17.78 20.50 -8.89
CA LYS A 206 -18.39 20.92 -10.16
C LYS A 206 -17.46 20.56 -11.34
N LYS A 207 -18.04 20.17 -12.49
CA LYS A 207 -17.29 19.70 -13.68
C LYS A 207 -16.11 20.63 -14.04
N LEU A 208 -16.33 21.94 -14.12
CA LEU A 208 -15.28 22.92 -14.43
C LEU A 208 -14.11 22.91 -13.44
N GLN A 209 -14.40 22.83 -12.13
CA GLN A 209 -13.36 22.85 -11.09
C GLN A 209 -12.59 21.53 -11.05
N ALA A 210 -13.26 20.40 -11.30
CA ALA A 210 -12.61 19.10 -11.41
C ALA A 210 -11.66 19.08 -12.62
N THR A 211 -12.14 19.54 -13.78
CA THR A 211 -11.35 19.60 -15.02
C THR A 211 -10.14 20.54 -14.85
N ALA A 212 -10.30 21.70 -14.21
CA ALA A 212 -9.17 22.61 -13.98
C ALA A 212 -8.04 21.97 -13.15
N VAL A 213 -8.39 21.27 -12.06
CA VAL A 213 -7.41 20.57 -11.21
C VAL A 213 -6.72 19.44 -11.99
N LEU A 214 -7.48 18.62 -12.72
CA LEU A 214 -6.93 17.55 -13.56
C LEU A 214 -6.00 18.08 -14.65
N VAL A 215 -6.42 19.10 -15.40
CA VAL A 215 -5.61 19.72 -16.44
C VAL A 215 -4.34 20.32 -15.86
N SER A 216 -4.39 20.98 -14.69
CA SER A 216 -3.19 21.50 -14.04
C SER A 216 -2.20 20.40 -13.65
N PHE A 217 -2.69 19.24 -13.23
CA PHE A 217 -1.85 18.09 -12.90
C PHE A 217 -1.25 17.44 -14.16
N ILE A 218 -2.04 17.27 -15.22
CA ILE A 218 -1.56 16.76 -16.51
C ILE A 218 -0.51 17.72 -17.09
N ALA A 219 -0.75 19.03 -17.03
CA ALA A 219 0.18 20.06 -17.49
C ALA A 219 1.52 19.97 -16.76
N ALA A 220 1.53 19.81 -15.43
CA ALA A 220 2.78 19.58 -14.69
C ALA A 220 3.48 18.28 -15.15
N ASN A 221 2.71 17.20 -15.36
CA ASN A 221 3.25 15.93 -15.83
C ASN A 221 3.75 15.94 -17.29
N THR A 222 3.44 16.95 -18.11
CA THR A 222 4.08 17.09 -19.43
C THR A 222 5.59 17.26 -19.33
N ILE A 223 6.09 17.80 -18.20
CA ILE A 223 7.53 17.93 -17.94
C ILE A 223 8.20 16.55 -17.91
N HIS A 224 7.50 15.50 -17.46
CA HIS A 224 8.02 14.13 -17.52
C HIS A 224 8.28 13.65 -18.96
N LEU A 225 7.47 14.09 -19.94
CA LEU A 225 7.74 13.80 -21.35
C LEU A 225 9.02 14.47 -21.82
N ALA A 226 9.25 15.73 -21.45
CA ALA A 226 10.44 16.48 -21.80
C ALA A 226 11.73 15.87 -21.20
N ILE A 227 11.63 15.27 -20.01
CA ILE A 227 12.73 14.52 -19.37
C ILE A 227 13.01 13.21 -20.14
N GLY A 228 12.01 12.62 -20.79
CA GLY A 228 12.09 11.34 -21.50
C GLY A 228 11.38 10.18 -20.77
N THR A 229 10.70 10.45 -19.65
CA THR A 229 9.92 9.47 -18.89
C THR A 229 8.45 9.46 -19.33
N ARG A 230 8.02 8.44 -20.07
CA ARG A 230 6.66 8.35 -20.63
C ARG A 230 5.60 7.83 -19.66
N ASN A 231 5.98 6.93 -18.76
CA ASN A 231 5.05 6.23 -17.86
C ASN A 231 4.23 7.17 -16.94
N PRO A 232 4.84 8.16 -16.25
CA PRO A 232 4.08 9.02 -15.32
C PRO A 232 3.01 9.87 -16.02
N PHE A 233 3.26 10.27 -17.27
CA PHE A 233 2.32 11.06 -18.06
C PHE A 233 1.11 10.23 -18.52
N ILE A 234 1.35 9.02 -19.04
CA ILE A 234 0.27 8.12 -19.47
C ILE A 234 -0.64 7.80 -18.28
N LEU A 235 -0.05 7.55 -17.10
CA LEU A 235 -0.81 7.27 -15.89
C LEU A 235 -1.65 8.45 -15.39
N SER A 236 -1.30 9.68 -15.78
CA SER A 236 -2.03 10.89 -15.41
C SER A 236 -3.20 11.20 -16.34
N ILE A 237 -3.19 10.63 -17.55
CA ILE A 237 -4.27 10.76 -18.54
C ILE A 237 -5.38 9.73 -18.30
N LEU A 238 -4.99 8.53 -17.88
CA LEU A 238 -5.90 7.42 -17.58
C LEU A 238 -6.72 7.70 -16.31
#